data_AF-A0A968WHF4-F1
#
_entry.id   AF-A0A968WHF4-F1
#
_cell.length_a   1.000
_cell.length_b   1.000
_cell.length_c   1.000
_cell.angle_alpha   90.00
_cell.angle_beta   90.00
_cell.angle_gamma   90.00
#
_symmetry.space_group_name_H-M   'P 1'
#
loop_
_entity.id
_entity.type
_entity.pdbx_description
1 polymer ?
#
loop_
_entity_poly.entity_id
_entity_poly.type
_entity_poly.pdbx_seq_one_letter_code
_entity_poly.pdbx_strand_id
1 'polypeptide(L)'
;MLNGTTYWFIILTSYLLLQALNPNAVSIKGWVMSLRGNITIVLYVVSVHFIARRQDLRLFTKFWLATGFLVALYGVYQEVFGLTSFEWDWIYEAPKRFKLYFIWNHMRKFSFLSDPSSYGMYTSASGLSFLALAMGPFRTHWRIAFGLSAIMIFVAMSFSGTRTAYAVVVAGIVFYLLLTIRTRRTMIIGGTLVLMGLAVLFGRSTEELSTG
;
A
#
# COMPACT_ATOMS: atom_id res chain seq x y z
N MET A 1 6.97 -6.76 27.72
CA MET A 1 6.89 -5.65 28.71
C MET A 1 6.10 -4.54 28.05
N LEU A 2 4.99 -4.08 28.63
CA LEU A 2 4.18 -3.02 28.01
C LEU A 2 5.02 -1.74 27.91
N ASN A 3 5.33 -1.31 26.68
CA ASN A 3 6.05 -0.07 26.41
C ASN A 3 5.17 1.14 26.72
N GLY A 4 5.77 2.27 27.13
CA GLY A 4 5.06 3.52 27.47
C GLY A 4 4.12 4.03 26.37
N THR A 5 4.39 3.71 25.11
CA THR A 5 3.51 3.97 23.97
C THR A 5 2.15 3.27 24.11
N THR A 6 2.12 2.03 24.59
CA THR A 6 0.91 1.23 24.79
C THR A 6 -0.02 1.88 25.82
N TYR A 7 0.56 2.35 26.94
CA TYR A 7 -0.21 3.04 27.99
C TYR A 7 -0.82 4.35 27.48
N TRP A 8 -0.04 5.13 26.72
CA TRP A 8 -0.55 6.35 26.09
C TRP A 8 -1.77 6.04 25.21
N PHE A 9 -1.68 5.03 24.33
CA PHE A 9 -2.80 4.68 23.46
C PHE A 9 -4.03 4.17 24.20
N ILE A 10 -3.87 3.44 25.30
CA ILE A 10 -5.00 2.99 26.15
C ILE A 10 -5.70 4.21 26.77
N ILE A 11 -4.92 5.16 27.30
CA ILE A 11 -5.47 6.40 27.88
C ILE A 11 -6.22 7.20 26.83
N LEU A 12 -5.63 7.38 25.64
CA LEU A 12 -6.22 8.18 24.56
C LEU A 12 -7.49 7.53 23.99
N THR A 13 -7.50 6.21 23.85
CA THR A 13 -8.69 5.44 23.44
C THR A 13 -9.80 5.54 24.49
N SER A 14 -9.46 5.42 25.77
CA SER A 14 -10.42 5.54 26.88
C SER A 14 -11.02 6.95 26.95
N TYR A 15 -10.20 7.98 26.77
CA TYR A 15 -10.66 9.37 26.70
C TYR A 15 -11.64 9.62 25.55
N LEU A 16 -11.35 9.09 24.36
CA LEU A 16 -12.23 9.20 23.20
C LEU A 16 -13.56 8.46 23.39
N LEU A 17 -13.56 7.31 24.07
CA LEU A 17 -14.78 6.58 24.44
C LEU A 17 -15.65 7.39 25.42
N LEU A 18 -15.03 8.03 26.41
CA LEU A 18 -15.74 8.90 27.36
C LEU A 18 -16.33 10.14 26.67
N GLN A 19 -15.61 10.74 25.70
CA GLN A 19 -16.14 11.85 24.91
C GLN A 19 -17.26 11.44 23.96
N ALA A 20 -17.23 10.22 23.42
CA ALA A 20 -18.30 9.71 22.57
C ALA A 20 -19.61 9.47 23.36
N LEU A 21 -19.52 9.18 24.66
CA LEU A 21 -20.65 8.98 25.56
C LEU A 21 -21.10 10.28 26.28
N ASN A 22 -20.40 11.40 26.07
CA ASN A 22 -20.72 12.66 26.71
C ASN A 22 -22.04 13.24 26.14
N PRO A 23 -23.07 13.49 26.98
CA PRO A 23 -24.33 14.07 26.52
C PRO A 23 -24.21 15.51 25.99
N ASN A 24 -23.10 16.21 26.26
CA ASN A 24 -22.78 17.54 25.71
C ASN A 24 -21.90 17.49 24.45
N ALA A 25 -21.75 16.32 23.81
CA ALA A 25 -20.92 16.18 22.62
C ALA A 25 -21.54 16.86 21.39
N VAL A 26 -20.75 17.70 20.70
CA VAL A 26 -21.14 18.43 19.47
C VAL A 26 -21.68 17.49 18.38
N SER A 27 -21.10 16.30 18.23
CA SER A 27 -21.60 15.25 17.31
C SER A 27 -21.05 13.88 17.68
N ILE A 28 -21.92 12.95 18.08
CA ILE A 28 -21.57 11.55 18.36
C ILE A 28 -20.90 10.89 17.14
N LYS A 29 -21.40 11.19 15.92
CA LYS A 29 -20.84 10.65 14.66
C LYS A 29 -19.40 11.11 14.42
N GLY A 30 -19.04 12.33 14.82
CA GLY A 30 -17.68 12.85 14.71
C GLY A 30 -16.71 12.12 15.64
N TRP A 31 -17.12 11.90 16.90
CA TRP A 31 -16.30 11.18 17.88
C TRP A 31 -16.10 9.70 17.52
N VAL A 32 -17.13 9.04 16.99
CA VAL A 32 -17.04 7.67 16.47
C VAL A 32 -16.06 7.59 15.28
N MET A 33 -16.02 8.60 14.41
CA MET A 33 -15.05 8.65 13.31
C MET A 33 -13.61 8.82 13.82
N SER A 34 -13.39 9.65 14.84
CA SER A 34 -12.09 9.82 15.52
C SER A 34 -11.63 8.55 16.24
N LEU A 35 -12.56 7.80 16.84
CA LEU A 35 -12.32 6.49 17.45
C LEU A 35 -11.80 5.47 16.43
N ARG A 36 -12.40 5.41 15.23
CA ARG A 36 -11.97 4.51 14.15
C ARG A 36 -10.51 4.76 13.74
N GLY A 37 -10.11 6.04 13.66
CA GLY A 37 -8.72 6.41 13.39
C GLY A 37 -7.74 5.90 14.47
N ASN A 38 -8.11 6.04 15.75
CA ASN A 38 -7.30 5.59 16.87
C ASN A 38 -7.18 4.06 16.96
N ILE A 39 -8.26 3.32 16.70
CA ILE A 39 -8.25 1.85 16.71
C ILE A 39 -7.23 1.28 15.71
N THR A 40 -7.06 1.93 14.56
CA THR A 40 -6.09 1.51 13.53
C THR A 40 -4.65 1.58 14.05
N ILE A 41 -4.33 2.62 14.84
CA ILE A 41 -3.00 2.79 15.43
C ILE A 41 -2.78 1.81 16.59
N VAL A 42 -3.82 1.53 17.40
CA VAL A 42 -3.77 0.51 18.44
C VAL A 42 -3.52 -0.89 17.85
N LEU A 43 -4.24 -1.24 16.79
CA LEU A 43 -4.03 -2.49 16.05
C LEU A 43 -2.60 -2.60 15.51
N TYR A 44 -2.04 -1.51 15.00
CA TYR A 44 -0.64 -1.48 14.56
C TYR A 44 0.33 -1.76 15.72
N VAL A 45 0.18 -1.09 16.87
CA VAL A 45 1.05 -1.27 18.05
C VAL A 45 0.96 -2.70 18.59
N VAL A 46 -0.25 -3.26 18.67
CA VAL A 46 -0.46 -4.66 19.09
C VAL A 46 0.18 -5.62 18.10
N SER A 47 -0.01 -5.41 16.80
CA SER A 47 0.59 -6.25 15.75
C SER A 47 2.12 -6.25 15.85
N VAL A 48 2.75 -5.09 16.06
CA VAL A 48 4.20 -4.99 16.27
C VAL A 48 4.65 -5.74 17.53
N HIS A 49 3.84 -5.74 18.59
CA HIS A 49 4.15 -6.47 19.82
C HIS A 49 4.02 -7.99 19.66
N PHE A 50 3.06 -8.46 18.85
CA PHE A 50 2.95 -9.89 18.49
C PHE A 50 4.11 -10.33 17.59
N ILE A 51 4.66 -9.42 16.79
CA ILE A 51 5.81 -9.65 15.92
C ILE A 51 7.13 -9.46 16.72
N ALA A 52 7.21 -9.98 17.96
CA ALA A 52 8.40 -9.84 18.81
C ALA A 52 9.49 -10.88 18.48
N ARG A 53 9.13 -12.04 17.93
CA ARG A 53 10.09 -13.12 17.63
C ARG A 53 10.49 -13.13 16.16
N ARG A 54 11.74 -13.50 15.87
CA ARG A 54 12.24 -13.66 14.49
C ARG A 54 11.45 -14.69 13.66
N GLN A 55 10.77 -15.63 14.30
CA GLN A 55 9.90 -16.59 13.62
C GLN A 55 8.60 -15.92 13.15
N ASP A 56 7.97 -15.14 14.02
CA ASP A 56 6.73 -14.41 13.73
C ASP A 56 6.94 -13.35 12.64
N LEU A 57 8.09 -12.65 12.68
CA LEU A 57 8.52 -11.74 11.60
C LEU A 57 8.61 -12.44 10.24
N ARG A 58 9.25 -13.62 10.19
CA ARG A 58 9.39 -14.38 8.93
C ARG A 58 8.05 -14.88 8.41
N LEU A 59 7.16 -15.32 9.30
CA LEU A 59 5.82 -15.74 8.92
C LEU A 59 5.01 -14.57 8.37
N PHE A 60 5.03 -13.43 9.07
CA PHE A 60 4.37 -12.21 8.64
C PHE A 60 4.87 -11.74 7.28
N THR A 61 6.19 -11.67 7.07
CA THR A 61 6.75 -11.27 5.77
C THR A 61 6.33 -12.23 4.65
N LYS A 62 6.35 -13.55 4.89
CA LYS A 62 5.88 -14.53 3.88
C LYS A 62 4.40 -14.35 3.56
N PHE A 63 3.57 -14.17 4.59
CA PHE A 63 2.14 -13.93 4.43
C PHE A 63 1.88 -12.65 3.64
N TRP A 64 2.51 -11.53 4.03
CA TRP A 64 2.42 -10.25 3.34
C TRP A 64 2.80 -10.36 1.87
N LEU A 65 3.91 -11.04 1.56
CA LEU A 65 4.39 -11.17 0.18
C LEU A 65 3.45 -12.05 -0.65
N ALA A 66 2.92 -13.13 -0.05
CA ALA A 66 1.93 -13.98 -0.71
C ALA A 66 0.65 -13.20 -1.02
N THR A 67 0.11 -12.46 -0.05
CA THR A 67 -1.08 -11.63 -0.25
C THR A 67 -0.81 -10.48 -1.23
N GLY A 68 0.36 -9.85 -1.18
CA GLY A 68 0.79 -8.83 -2.13
C GLY A 68 0.83 -9.34 -3.57
N PHE A 69 1.33 -10.55 -3.77
CA PHE A 69 1.36 -11.20 -5.08
C PHE A 69 -0.04 -11.59 -5.58
N LEU A 70 -0.89 -12.16 -4.72
CA LEU A 70 -2.28 -12.49 -5.06
C LEU A 70 -3.10 -11.25 -5.42
N VAL A 71 -2.94 -10.17 -4.66
CA VAL A 71 -3.59 -8.89 -4.93
C VAL A 71 -3.16 -8.33 -6.28
N ALA A 72 -1.86 -8.37 -6.60
CA ALA A 72 -1.37 -7.93 -7.90
C ALA A 72 -1.89 -8.81 -9.05
N LEU A 73 -1.87 -10.14 -8.88
CA LEU A 73 -2.37 -11.08 -9.89
C LEU A 73 -3.84 -10.82 -10.22
N TYR A 74 -4.68 -10.62 -9.20
CA TYR A 74 -6.08 -10.29 -9.41
C TYR A 74 -6.28 -8.89 -10.00
N GLY A 75 -5.42 -7.93 -9.67
CA GLY A 75 -5.42 -6.61 -10.32
C GLY A 75 -5.11 -6.68 -11.82
N VAL A 76 -4.14 -7.52 -12.23
CA VAL A 76 -3.87 -7.81 -13.65
C VAL A 76 -5.05 -8.53 -14.30
N TYR A 77 -5.67 -9.48 -13.60
CA TYR A 77 -6.88 -10.15 -14.07
C TYR A 77 -8.03 -9.15 -14.34
N GLN A 78 -8.28 -8.22 -13.41
CA GLN A 78 -9.29 -7.18 -13.57
C GLN A 78 -9.00 -6.23 -14.75
N GLU A 79 -7.73 -6.05 -15.13
CA GLU A 79 -7.34 -5.28 -16.32
C GLU A 79 -7.63 -6.05 -17.61
N VAL A 80 -7.24 -7.32 -17.67
CA VAL A 80 -7.34 -8.14 -18.90
C VAL A 80 -8.77 -8.64 -19.16
N PHE A 81 -9.46 -9.12 -18.12
CA PHE A 81 -10.78 -9.75 -18.24
C PHE A 81 -11.93 -8.81 -17.85
N GLY A 82 -11.62 -7.64 -17.30
CA GLY A 82 -12.61 -6.73 -16.74
C GLY A 82 -13.07 -7.14 -15.34
N LEU A 83 -14.03 -6.39 -14.79
CA LEU A 83 -14.63 -6.72 -13.50
C LEU A 83 -15.77 -7.70 -13.64
N THR A 84 -15.94 -8.49 -12.58
CA THR A 84 -17.07 -9.39 -12.41
C THR A 84 -18.37 -8.60 -12.24
N SER A 85 -19.50 -9.23 -12.55
CA SER A 85 -20.83 -8.61 -12.42
C SER A 85 -21.09 -8.10 -10.99
N PHE A 86 -20.66 -8.86 -9.98
CA PHE A 86 -20.78 -8.47 -8.57
C PHE A 86 -20.00 -7.19 -8.23
N GLU A 87 -18.79 -7.05 -8.75
CA GLU A 87 -17.98 -5.85 -8.51
C GLU A 87 -18.59 -4.63 -9.22
N TRP A 88 -19.14 -4.82 -10.42
CA TRP A 88 -19.89 -3.78 -11.10
C TRP A 88 -21.10 -3.32 -10.28
N ASP A 89 -21.90 -4.25 -9.78
CA ASP A 89 -23.07 -3.94 -8.94
C ASP A 89 -22.64 -3.15 -7.68
N TRP A 90 -21.53 -3.55 -7.05
CA TRP A 90 -20.99 -2.85 -5.89
C TRP A 90 -20.52 -1.42 -6.19
N ILE A 91 -19.97 -1.17 -7.39
CA ILE A 91 -19.58 0.17 -7.83
C ILE A 91 -20.82 1.02 -8.12
N TYR A 92 -21.82 0.45 -8.80
CA TYR A 92 -23.04 1.15 -9.20
C TYR A 92 -23.99 1.46 -8.03
N GLU A 93 -23.90 0.72 -6.93
CA GLU A 93 -24.69 0.95 -5.71
C GLU A 93 -24.58 2.40 -5.18
N ALA A 94 -23.43 3.04 -5.36
CA ALA A 94 -23.20 4.41 -4.89
C ALA A 94 -22.58 5.29 -5.98
N PRO A 95 -23.25 6.38 -6.42
CA PRO A 95 -22.73 7.29 -7.45
C PRO A 95 -21.35 7.89 -7.13
N LYS A 96 -21.05 8.05 -5.84
CA LYS A 96 -19.74 8.53 -5.35
C LYS A 96 -18.64 7.50 -5.59
N ARG A 97 -18.92 6.19 -5.50
CA ARG A 97 -17.97 5.12 -5.80
C ARG A 97 -17.66 5.13 -7.29
N PHE A 98 -18.67 5.16 -8.15
CA PHE A 98 -18.47 5.19 -9.61
C PHE A 98 -17.49 6.30 -10.05
N LYS A 99 -17.68 7.54 -9.55
CA LYS A 99 -16.76 8.67 -9.84
C LYS A 99 -15.34 8.48 -9.30
N LEU A 100 -15.14 7.67 -8.26
CA LEU A 100 -13.82 7.39 -7.68
C LEU A 100 -13.05 6.34 -8.49
N TYR A 101 -13.78 5.33 -9.00
CA TYR A 101 -13.25 4.21 -9.77
C TYR A 101 -13.11 4.53 -11.26
N PHE A 102 -13.93 5.41 -11.80
CA PHE A 102 -13.93 5.77 -13.21
C PHE A 102 -13.44 7.20 -13.40
N ILE A 103 -12.24 7.37 -13.99
CA ILE A 103 -11.58 8.66 -14.18
C ILE A 103 -11.06 8.73 -15.62
N TRP A 104 -11.37 9.80 -16.36
CA TRP A 104 -10.93 10.02 -17.74
C TRP A 104 -11.20 8.85 -18.69
N ASN A 105 -12.40 8.26 -18.61
CA ASN A 105 -12.79 7.07 -19.36
C ASN A 105 -11.94 5.81 -19.08
N HIS A 106 -11.10 5.86 -18.05
CA HIS A 106 -10.30 4.75 -17.57
C HIS A 106 -10.79 4.30 -16.21
N MET A 107 -10.89 2.98 -16.08
CA MET A 107 -11.30 2.35 -14.85
C MET A 107 -10.09 1.97 -14.03
N ARG A 108 -10.06 2.44 -12.79
CA ARG A 108 -8.99 2.20 -11.83
C ARG A 108 -9.22 0.89 -11.10
N LYS A 109 -8.20 0.05 -11.08
CA LYS A 109 -8.29 -1.28 -10.46
C LYS A 109 -8.03 -1.20 -8.96
N PHE A 110 -8.67 -2.09 -8.22
CA PHE A 110 -8.59 -2.14 -6.76
C PHE A 110 -8.38 -3.55 -6.22
N SER A 111 -8.50 -4.59 -7.07
CA SER A 111 -8.32 -5.98 -6.67
C SER A 111 -9.22 -6.31 -5.46
N PHE A 112 -8.66 -6.90 -4.41
CA PHE A 112 -9.38 -7.23 -3.17
C PHE A 112 -9.48 -6.07 -2.16
N LEU A 113 -9.03 -4.86 -2.50
CA LEU A 113 -8.98 -3.73 -1.57
C LEU A 113 -10.20 -2.79 -1.69
N SER A 114 -10.41 -1.97 -0.67
CA SER A 114 -11.58 -1.08 -0.56
C SER A 114 -11.63 0.07 -1.56
N ASP A 115 -10.48 0.45 -2.12
CA ASP A 115 -10.32 1.61 -2.99
C ASP A 115 -9.02 1.53 -3.81
N PRO A 116 -8.96 2.21 -4.98
CA PRO A 116 -7.78 2.16 -5.84
C PRO A 116 -6.54 2.74 -5.16
N SER A 117 -6.69 3.74 -4.29
CA SER A 117 -5.59 4.38 -3.55
C SER A 117 -4.91 3.40 -2.60
N SER A 118 -5.70 2.65 -1.82
CA SER A 118 -5.20 1.59 -0.95
C SER A 118 -4.54 0.48 -1.76
N TYR A 119 -5.14 0.06 -2.89
CA TYR A 119 -4.54 -0.94 -3.78
C TYR A 119 -3.16 -0.50 -4.29
N GLY A 120 -3.05 0.74 -4.77
CA GLY A 120 -1.79 1.31 -5.25
C GLY A 120 -0.71 1.37 -4.15
N MET A 121 -1.06 1.86 -2.96
CA MET A 121 -0.13 1.89 -1.83
C MET A 121 0.31 0.49 -1.41
N TYR A 122 -0.60 -0.47 -1.31
CA TYR A 122 -0.28 -1.84 -0.89
C TYR A 122 0.60 -2.58 -1.91
N THR A 123 0.28 -2.47 -3.20
CA THR A 123 1.07 -3.08 -4.29
C THR A 123 2.44 -2.41 -4.43
N SER A 124 2.55 -1.08 -4.30
CA SER A 124 3.85 -0.39 -4.30
C SER A 124 4.77 -0.86 -3.16
N ALA A 125 4.25 -0.96 -1.93
CA ALA A 125 5.01 -1.43 -0.77
C ALA A 125 5.42 -2.90 -0.91
N SER A 126 4.53 -3.73 -1.45
CA SER A 126 4.80 -5.15 -1.73
C SER A 126 5.85 -5.32 -2.83
N GLY A 127 5.73 -4.59 -3.94
CA GLY A 127 6.69 -4.60 -5.05
C GLY A 127 8.09 -4.19 -4.61
N LEU A 128 8.19 -3.14 -3.79
CA LEU A 128 9.44 -2.72 -3.16
C LEU A 128 10.04 -3.81 -2.25
N SER A 129 9.19 -4.53 -1.51
CA SER A 129 9.63 -5.62 -0.63
C SER A 129 10.18 -6.80 -1.43
N PHE A 130 9.52 -7.18 -2.53
CA PHE A 130 10.04 -8.19 -3.47
C PHE A 130 11.35 -7.74 -4.13
N LEU A 131 11.44 -6.48 -4.53
CA LEU A 131 12.66 -5.90 -5.10
C LEU A 131 13.82 -5.94 -4.08
N ALA A 132 13.58 -5.56 -2.83
CA ALA A 132 14.57 -5.61 -1.77
C ALA A 132 15.05 -7.05 -1.51
N LEU A 133 14.15 -8.03 -1.54
CA LEU A 133 14.50 -9.45 -1.43
C LEU A 133 15.30 -9.94 -2.65
N ALA A 134 15.01 -9.48 -3.86
CA ALA A 134 15.77 -9.82 -5.06
C ALA A 134 17.24 -9.33 -4.98
N MET A 135 17.47 -8.22 -4.28
CA MET A 135 18.81 -7.67 -4.00
C MET A 135 19.49 -8.27 -2.76
N GLY A 136 18.75 -9.07 -1.97
CA GLY A 136 19.28 -9.73 -0.78
C GLY A 136 20.22 -10.90 -1.06
N PRO A 137 20.82 -11.49 -0.02
CA PRO A 137 21.79 -12.59 -0.11
C PRO A 137 21.12 -13.95 -0.35
N PHE A 138 20.27 -14.05 -1.38
CA PHE A 138 19.59 -15.29 -1.78
C PHE A 138 20.26 -15.95 -2.99
N ARG A 139 19.94 -17.23 -3.23
CA ARG A 139 20.39 -17.95 -4.43
C ARG A 139 19.85 -17.29 -5.69
N THR A 140 20.59 -17.37 -6.80
CA THR A 140 20.27 -16.68 -8.06
C THR A 140 18.85 -16.96 -8.58
N HIS A 141 18.36 -18.20 -8.50
CA HIS A 141 17.01 -18.53 -8.93
C HIS A 141 15.92 -17.82 -8.12
N TRP A 142 16.08 -17.72 -6.79
CA TRP A 142 15.16 -16.98 -5.93
C TRP A 142 15.22 -15.48 -6.21
N ARG A 143 16.42 -14.95 -6.48
CA ARG A 143 16.59 -13.54 -6.84
C ARG A 143 15.87 -13.20 -8.14
N ILE A 144 15.96 -14.06 -9.16
CA ILE A 144 15.24 -13.90 -10.42
C ILE A 144 13.73 -13.99 -10.20
N ALA A 145 13.27 -14.98 -9.43
CA ALA A 145 11.84 -15.13 -9.11
C ALA A 145 11.29 -13.88 -8.40
N PHE A 146 11.97 -13.38 -7.37
CA PHE A 146 11.56 -12.15 -6.68
C PHE A 146 11.61 -10.91 -7.57
N GLY A 147 12.60 -10.82 -8.46
CA GLY A 147 12.71 -9.72 -9.43
C GLY A 147 11.55 -9.72 -10.43
N LEU A 148 11.21 -10.89 -10.99
CA LEU A 148 10.05 -11.05 -11.89
C LEU A 148 8.73 -10.74 -11.18
N SER A 149 8.55 -11.23 -9.94
CA SER A 149 7.39 -10.89 -9.12
C SER A 149 7.30 -9.38 -8.86
N ALA A 150 8.42 -8.71 -8.56
CA ALA A 150 8.44 -7.26 -8.35
C ALA A 150 7.99 -6.49 -9.60
N ILE A 151 8.51 -6.87 -10.79
CA ILE A 151 8.12 -6.25 -12.06
C ILE A 151 6.62 -6.42 -12.30
N MET A 152 6.10 -7.64 -12.14
CA MET A 152 4.67 -7.92 -12.31
C MET A 152 3.81 -7.10 -11.34
N ILE A 153 4.23 -6.97 -10.08
CA ILE A 153 3.52 -6.15 -9.09
C ILE A 153 3.57 -4.66 -9.44
N PHE A 154 4.70 -4.14 -9.95
CA PHE A 154 4.79 -2.75 -10.37
C PHE A 154 3.94 -2.46 -11.62
N VAL A 155 3.82 -3.41 -12.55
CA VAL A 155 2.87 -3.31 -13.66
C VAL A 155 1.44 -3.29 -13.12
N ALA A 156 1.07 -4.20 -12.23
CA ALA A 156 -0.25 -4.25 -11.61
C ALA A 156 -0.57 -2.96 -10.83
N MET A 157 0.42 -2.37 -10.17
CA MET A 157 0.32 -1.09 -9.46
C MET A 157 -0.01 0.05 -10.44
N SER A 158 0.52 0.05 -11.66
CA SER A 158 0.27 1.12 -12.64
C SER A 158 -1.22 1.25 -13.00
N PHE A 159 -1.97 0.12 -12.97
CA PHE A 159 -3.42 0.08 -13.23
C PHE A 159 -4.26 0.72 -12.12
N SER A 160 -3.67 1.00 -10.95
CA SER A 160 -4.30 1.78 -9.89
C SER A 160 -4.56 3.24 -10.30
N GLY A 161 -3.69 3.81 -11.15
CA GLY A 161 -3.76 5.22 -11.56
C GLY A 161 -3.74 6.19 -10.37
N THR A 162 -2.94 5.90 -9.34
CA THR A 162 -2.87 6.70 -8.09
C THR A 162 -1.55 7.42 -7.96
N ARG A 163 -1.59 8.75 -7.82
CA ARG A 163 -0.39 9.57 -7.56
C ARG A 163 0.31 9.15 -6.26
N THR A 164 -0.46 8.73 -5.26
CA THR A 164 0.05 8.27 -3.97
C THR A 164 0.91 7.00 -4.07
N ALA A 165 0.55 6.05 -4.95
CA ALA A 165 1.33 4.83 -5.09
C ALA A 165 2.73 5.11 -5.65
N TYR A 166 2.83 6.01 -6.64
CA TYR A 166 4.14 6.40 -7.16
C TYR A 166 4.99 7.13 -6.10
N ALA A 167 4.37 7.98 -5.28
CA ALA A 167 5.06 8.62 -4.16
C ALA A 167 5.61 7.58 -3.17
N VAL A 168 4.86 6.51 -2.88
CA VAL A 168 5.32 5.39 -2.03
C VAL A 168 6.50 4.65 -2.68
N VAL A 169 6.48 4.41 -3.99
CA VAL A 169 7.63 3.81 -4.71
C VAL A 169 8.88 4.67 -4.54
N VAL A 170 8.78 5.97 -4.82
CA VAL A 170 9.92 6.90 -4.69
C VAL A 170 10.44 6.92 -3.24
N ALA A 171 9.55 7.09 -2.27
CA ALA A 171 9.91 7.11 -0.85
C ALA A 171 10.57 5.79 -0.41
N GLY A 172 10.05 4.65 -0.86
CA GLY A 172 10.60 3.34 -0.52
C GLY A 172 11.95 3.06 -1.15
N ILE A 173 12.21 3.52 -2.38
CA ILE A 173 13.54 3.39 -2.98
C ILE A 173 14.54 4.30 -2.25
N VAL A 174 14.17 5.55 -1.93
CA VAL A 174 15.01 6.45 -1.13
C VAL A 174 15.34 5.81 0.22
N PHE A 175 14.34 5.25 0.89
CA PHE A 175 14.53 4.53 2.14
C PHE A 175 15.48 3.33 1.99
N TYR A 176 15.31 2.53 0.94
CA TYR A 176 16.18 1.39 0.64
C TYR A 176 17.64 1.81 0.35
N LEU A 177 17.82 2.92 -0.37
CA LEU A 177 19.13 3.50 -0.65
C LEU A 177 19.82 3.98 0.64
N LEU A 178 19.09 4.65 1.53
CA LEU A 178 19.60 5.08 2.84
C LEU A 178 20.06 3.89 3.69
N LEU A 179 19.29 2.79 3.69
CA LEU A 179 19.67 1.56 4.40
C LEU A 179 20.88 0.87 3.79
N THR A 180 21.07 0.98 2.46
CA THR A 180 22.13 0.25 1.74
C THR A 180 23.30 1.16 1.31
N ILE A 181 23.44 2.33 1.93
CA ILE A 181 24.41 3.36 1.56
C ILE A 181 25.88 2.87 1.58
N ARG A 182 26.15 1.77 2.30
CA ARG A 182 27.47 1.15 2.40
C ARG A 182 27.89 0.36 1.14
N THR A 183 26.97 0.03 0.23
CA THR A 183 27.26 -0.79 -0.96
C THR A 183 27.08 0.01 -2.25
N ARG A 184 28.19 0.37 -2.92
CA ARG A 184 28.19 1.16 -4.18
C ARG A 184 27.32 0.56 -5.30
N ARG A 185 27.24 -0.78 -5.42
CA ARG A 185 26.42 -1.46 -6.44
C ARG A 185 24.92 -1.21 -6.27
N THR A 186 24.43 -1.20 -5.03
CA THR A 186 23.01 -1.00 -4.72
C THR A 186 22.59 0.45 -4.96
N MET A 187 23.53 1.38 -4.79
CA MET A 187 23.31 2.81 -5.04
C MET A 187 23.04 3.11 -6.51
N ILE A 188 23.78 2.46 -7.42
CA ILE A 188 23.59 2.64 -8.87
C ILE A 188 22.23 2.07 -9.31
N ILE A 189 21.93 0.83 -8.92
CA ILE A 189 20.67 0.16 -9.32
C ILE A 189 19.45 0.85 -8.71
N GLY A 190 19.51 1.23 -7.43
CA GLY A 190 18.45 2.00 -6.78
C GLY A 190 18.27 3.37 -7.43
N GLY A 191 19.37 4.07 -7.77
CA GLY A 191 19.32 5.34 -8.50
C GLY A 191 18.66 5.23 -9.88
N THR A 192 18.96 4.17 -10.65
CA THR A 192 18.32 3.96 -11.97
C THR A 192 16.82 3.69 -11.84
N LEU A 193 16.40 2.95 -10.81
CA LEU A 193 14.98 2.69 -10.52
C LEU A 193 14.23 3.95 -10.07
N VAL A 194 14.87 4.84 -9.29
CA VAL A 194 14.29 6.17 -8.97
C VAL A 194 14.08 6.97 -10.25
N LEU A 195 15.08 7.04 -11.12
CA LEU A 195 14.98 7.81 -12.37
C LEU A 195 13.90 7.25 -13.30
N MET A 196 13.75 5.92 -13.40
CA MET A 196 12.65 5.30 -14.15
C MET A 196 11.29 5.60 -13.51
N GLY A 197 11.17 5.49 -12.18
CA GLY A 197 9.93 5.80 -11.47
C GLY A 197 9.51 7.28 -11.62
N LEU A 198 10.48 8.20 -11.56
CA LEU A 198 10.27 9.62 -11.80
C LEU A 198 9.93 9.91 -13.27
N ALA A 199 10.61 9.26 -14.22
CA ALA A 199 10.31 9.43 -15.64
C ALA A 199 8.88 8.99 -16.00
N VAL A 200 8.38 7.90 -15.41
CA VAL A 200 6.99 7.46 -15.60
C VAL A 200 5.99 8.43 -14.94
N LEU A 201 6.34 8.94 -13.75
CA LEU A 201 5.55 9.96 -13.05
C LEU A 201 5.39 11.26 -13.86
N PHE A 202 6.50 11.77 -14.40
CA PHE A 202 6.50 13.00 -15.17
C PHE A 202 6.02 12.79 -16.61
N GLY A 203 6.26 11.62 -17.22
CA GLY A 203 5.78 11.29 -18.56
C GLY A 203 4.26 11.20 -18.67
N ARG A 204 3.59 10.66 -17.64
CA ARG A 204 2.11 10.64 -17.62
C ARG A 204 1.51 12.03 -17.38
N SER A 205 2.22 12.92 -16.69
CA SER A 205 1.77 14.32 -16.49
C SER A 205 1.83 15.16 -17.76
N THR A 206 2.72 14.83 -18.71
CA THR A 206 2.82 15.54 -20.00
C THR A 206 1.74 15.12 -20.99
N GLU A 207 1.23 13.89 -20.91
CA GLU A 207 0.09 13.45 -21.73
C GLU A 207 -1.22 14.14 -21.32
N GLU A 208 -1.43 14.38 -20.02
CA GLU A 208 -2.60 15.12 -19.50
C GLU A 208 -2.66 16.60 -19.97
N LEU A 209 -1.53 17.19 -20.40
CA LEU A 209 -1.45 18.57 -20.92
C LEU A 209 -1.60 18.67 -22.45
N SER A 210 -1.50 17.55 -23.16
CA SER A 210 -1.57 17.49 -24.63
C SER A 210 -2.99 17.26 -25.16
N THR A 211 -3.88 16.72 -24.32
CA THR A 211 -5.27 16.40 -24.67
C THR A 211 -6.30 17.38 -24.07
N GLY A 212 -5.85 18.55 -23.61
CA GLY A 212 -6.69 19.62 -23.05
C GLY A 212 -7.03 20.71 -24.06
#